data_AF-A0A0F8Y3Z6-F1
#
_entry.id   AF-A0A0F8Y3Z6-F1
#
_cell.length_a   1.000
_cell.length_b   1.000
_cell.length_c   1.000
_cell.angle_alpha   90.00
_cell.angle_beta   90.00
_cell.angle_gamma   90.00
#
_symmetry.space_group_name_H-M   'P 1'
#
loop_
_entity.id
_entity.type
_entity.pdbx_description
1 polymer ?
#
loop_
_entity_poly.entity_id
_entity_poly.type
_entity_poly.pdbx_seq_one_letter_code
_entity_poly.pdbx_strand_id
1 'polypeptide(L)'
;MKVRNITNDDMRRALMIVNKQYDNNVIWNRFESNGKGFRFTLKVKDSKKAGHRLSQSLTSKSNRTRMASACWHVHGDFFEALLSINEDAVIKTSGGITINKDGGNWQDRNIGSQFSPLYFSEACEC
;
A
#
# COMPACT_ATOMS: atom_id res chain seq x y z
N MET A 1 5.04 -4.33 5.77
CA MET A 1 5.62 -3.02 6.14
C MET A 1 5.70 -2.92 7.66
N LYS A 2 6.50 -2.00 8.19
CA LYS A 2 6.56 -1.70 9.62
C LYS A 2 6.35 -0.20 9.82
N VAL A 3 5.58 0.20 10.82
CA VAL A 3 5.40 1.61 11.20
C VAL A 3 5.69 1.78 12.69
N ARG A 4 6.27 2.92 13.07
CA ARG A 4 6.64 3.28 14.45
C ARG A 4 6.10 4.66 14.78
N ASN A 5 6.09 4.99 16.08
CA ASN A 5 5.63 6.26 16.64
C ASN A 5 4.14 6.55 16.39
N ILE A 6 3.30 5.52 16.36
CA ILE A 6 1.86 5.68 16.15
C ILE A 6 1.06 4.85 17.14
N THR A 7 -0.21 5.21 17.28
CA THR A 7 -1.18 4.42 18.03
C THR A 7 -1.96 3.47 17.12
N ASN A 8 -2.66 2.50 17.72
CA ASN A 8 -3.60 1.64 16.99
C ASN A 8 -4.75 2.47 16.39
N ASP A 9 -5.16 3.53 17.09
CA ASP A 9 -6.25 4.39 16.62
C ASP A 9 -5.84 5.15 15.36
N ASP A 10 -4.59 5.64 15.29
CA ASP A 10 -4.07 6.29 14.08
C ASP A 10 -4.10 5.35 12.87
N MET A 11 -3.74 4.07 13.05
CA MET A 11 -3.83 3.07 11.98
C MET A 11 -5.26 2.89 11.48
N ARG A 12 -6.22 2.83 12.40
CA ARG A 12 -7.65 2.65 12.07
C ARG A 12 -8.20 3.88 11.37
N ARG A 13 -7.86 5.08 11.86
CA ARG A 13 -8.24 6.35 11.22
C ARG A 13 -7.64 6.48 9.83
N ALA A 14 -6.36 6.16 9.65
CA ALA A 14 -5.72 6.18 8.33
C ALA A 14 -6.41 5.23 7.36
N LEU A 15 -6.73 4.00 7.79
CA LEU A 15 -7.46 3.04 6.96
C LEU A 15 -8.88 3.54 6.63
N MET A 16 -9.54 4.21 7.56
CA MET A 16 -10.87 4.79 7.33
C MET A 16 -10.81 5.93 6.30
N ILE A 17 -9.80 6.80 6.35
CA ILE A 17 -9.59 7.87 5.38
C ILE A 17 -9.41 7.28 3.98
N VAL A 18 -8.50 6.31 3.83
CA VAL A 18 -8.26 5.63 2.55
C VAL A 18 -9.53 4.94 2.05
N ASN A 19 -10.25 4.25 2.91
CA ASN A 19 -11.47 3.56 2.51
C ASN A 19 -12.58 4.47 1.97
N LYS A 20 -12.57 5.78 2.27
CA LYS A 20 -13.48 6.73 1.63
C LYS A 20 -13.22 6.89 0.12
N GLN A 21 -11.99 6.71 -0.33
CA GLN A 21 -11.60 6.78 -1.73
C GLN A 21 -11.79 5.45 -2.48
N TYR A 22 -11.79 4.33 -1.75
CA TYR A 22 -11.81 2.98 -2.31
C TYR A 22 -13.08 2.19 -1.92
N ASP A 23 -14.22 2.87 -1.74
CA ASP A 23 -15.52 2.24 -1.47
C ASP A 23 -15.52 1.17 -0.36
N ASN A 24 -14.80 1.43 0.73
CA ASN A 24 -14.64 0.49 1.85
C ASN A 24 -14.08 -0.90 1.47
N ASN A 25 -13.31 -0.96 0.37
CA ASN A 25 -12.74 -2.20 -0.16
C ASN A 25 -11.40 -2.58 0.49
N VAL A 26 -10.67 -1.64 1.08
CA VAL A 26 -9.32 -1.88 1.63
C VAL A 26 -9.42 -2.40 3.06
N ILE A 27 -8.71 -3.48 3.36
CA ILE A 27 -8.67 -4.12 4.69
C ILE A 27 -7.26 -4.55 5.07
N TRP A 28 -7.07 -4.80 6.36
CA TRP A 28 -5.86 -5.46 6.84
C TRP A 28 -5.80 -6.90 6.35
N ASN A 29 -4.68 -7.27 5.73
CA ASN A 29 -4.31 -8.67 5.54
C ASN A 29 -3.55 -9.19 6.76
N ARG A 30 -2.64 -8.36 7.28
CA ARG A 30 -1.91 -8.59 8.52
C ARG A 30 -1.88 -7.29 9.30
N PHE A 31 -2.11 -7.37 10.60
CA PHE A 31 -1.97 -6.24 11.51
C PHE A 31 -1.56 -6.75 12.89
N GLU A 32 -0.27 -6.61 13.20
CA GLU A 32 0.36 -7.15 14.41
C GLU A 32 1.11 -6.04 15.13
N SER A 33 0.97 -5.96 16.45
CA SER A 33 1.85 -5.10 17.27
C SER A 33 3.19 -5.79 17.48
N ASN A 34 4.29 -5.02 17.41
CA ASN A 34 5.64 -5.51 17.60
C ASN A 34 6.38 -4.73 18.71
N GLY A 35 5.66 -4.34 19.77
CA GLY A 35 6.15 -3.61 20.94
C GLY A 35 6.52 -2.14 20.65
N LYS A 36 7.39 -1.89 19.66
CA LYS A 36 7.87 -0.56 19.25
C LYS A 36 7.10 0.02 18.04
N GLY A 37 5.97 -0.57 17.68
CA GLY A 37 5.18 -0.18 16.50
C GLY A 37 4.35 -1.34 15.95
N PHE A 38 3.92 -1.22 14.68
CA PHE A 38 3.04 -2.19 14.04
C PHE A 38 3.65 -2.78 12.77
N ARG A 39 3.45 -4.07 12.55
CA ARG A 39 3.68 -4.75 11.27
C ARG A 39 2.35 -4.93 10.58
N PHE A 40 2.25 -4.46 9.35
CA PHE A 40 1.01 -4.53 8.60
C PHE A 40 1.20 -4.84 7.11
N THR A 41 0.13 -5.35 6.51
CA THR A 41 -0.09 -5.49 5.08
C THR A 41 -1.55 -5.21 4.76
N LEU A 42 -1.82 -4.61 3.60
CA LEU A 42 -3.18 -4.31 3.13
C LEU A 42 -3.58 -5.31 2.05
N LYS A 43 -4.88 -5.60 1.98
CA LYS A 43 -5.52 -6.35 0.89
C LYS A 43 -6.85 -5.70 0.55
N VAL A 44 -7.45 -6.11 -0.55
CA VAL A 44 -8.83 -5.72 -0.87
C VAL A 44 -9.81 -6.84 -0.52
N LYS A 45 -11.06 -6.49 -0.21
CA LYS A 45 -12.15 -7.44 0.01
C LYS A 45 -12.57 -8.08 -1.32
N ASP A 46 -12.71 -7.25 -2.35
CA ASP A 46 -13.15 -7.63 -3.68
C ASP A 46 -12.12 -7.16 -4.72
N SER A 47 -11.57 -8.11 -5.48
CA SER A 47 -10.60 -7.80 -6.53
C SER A 47 -11.25 -7.14 -7.74
N LYS A 48 -12.59 -7.11 -7.86
CA LYS A 48 -13.30 -6.42 -8.95
C LYS A 48 -13.53 -4.93 -8.68
N LYS A 49 -13.26 -4.47 -7.44
CA LYS A 49 -13.47 -3.09 -7.01
C LYS A 49 -12.15 -2.31 -6.96
N ALA A 50 -12.24 -1.00 -6.73
CA ALA A 50 -11.09 -0.10 -6.69
C ALA A 50 -10.05 -0.53 -5.64
N GLY A 51 -8.78 -0.23 -5.92
CA GLY A 51 -7.65 -0.47 -5.02
C GLY A 51 -7.02 -1.86 -5.12
N HIS A 52 -7.51 -2.72 -6.02
CA HIS A 52 -6.91 -4.02 -6.28
C HIS A 52 -5.63 -3.89 -7.11
N ARG A 53 -4.72 -4.85 -6.95
CA ARG A 53 -3.51 -4.98 -7.76
C ARG A 53 -3.72 -5.91 -8.94
N LEU A 54 -3.09 -5.62 -10.06
CA LEU A 54 -2.98 -6.51 -11.22
C LEU A 54 -1.73 -7.39 -11.12
N SER A 55 -1.86 -8.64 -11.57
CA SER A 55 -0.72 -9.54 -11.72
C SER A 55 0.23 -9.06 -12.82
N GLN A 56 1.47 -9.52 -12.76
CA GLN A 56 2.35 -9.43 -13.93
C GLN A 56 1.85 -10.40 -15.00
N SER A 57 1.89 -9.97 -16.27
CA SER A 57 1.65 -10.83 -17.44
C SER A 57 2.81 -10.66 -18.40
N LEU A 58 3.36 -11.79 -18.87
CA LEU A 58 4.52 -11.82 -19.78
C LEU A 58 4.11 -11.63 -21.25
N THR A 59 2.85 -11.91 -21.58
CA THR A 59 2.34 -11.89 -22.96
C THR A 59 1.68 -10.58 -23.35
N SER A 60 0.92 -9.95 -22.45
CA SER A 60 0.31 -8.64 -22.74
C SER A 60 -0.13 -7.90 -21.47
N LYS A 61 -0.05 -6.56 -21.48
CA LYS A 61 -0.62 -5.71 -20.43
C LYS A 61 -2.14 -5.92 -20.28
N SER A 62 -2.84 -6.33 -21.34
CA SER A 62 -4.29 -6.58 -21.35
C SER A 62 -4.72 -7.92 -20.73
N ASN A 63 -3.80 -8.88 -20.58
CA ASN A 63 -4.10 -10.22 -20.03
C ASN A 63 -3.68 -10.34 -18.57
N ARG A 64 -3.79 -9.26 -17.79
CA ARG A 64 -3.43 -9.28 -16.36
C ARG A 64 -4.62 -9.71 -15.53
N THR A 65 -4.36 -10.51 -14.50
CA THR A 65 -5.40 -11.00 -13.60
C THR A 65 -5.49 -10.10 -12.38
N ARG A 66 -6.71 -9.79 -11.95
CA ARG A 66 -6.95 -9.04 -10.72
C ARG A 66 -6.59 -9.87 -9.49
N MET A 67 -5.82 -9.30 -8.58
CA MET A 67 -5.40 -9.93 -7.34
C MET A 67 -6.15 -9.32 -6.16
N ALA A 68 -6.45 -10.12 -5.14
CA ALA A 68 -7.02 -9.63 -3.89
C ALA A 68 -6.02 -8.81 -3.03
N SER A 69 -4.87 -8.41 -3.58
CA SER A 69 -3.86 -7.59 -2.90
C SER A 69 -4.13 -6.11 -3.16
N ALA A 70 -3.80 -5.25 -2.20
CA ALA A 70 -3.85 -3.81 -2.42
C ALA A 70 -2.80 -3.37 -3.46
N CYS A 71 -3.17 -2.41 -4.31
CA CYS A 71 -2.24 -1.78 -5.25
C CYS A 71 -1.27 -0.82 -4.55
N TRP A 72 -0.29 -0.33 -5.30
CA TRP A 72 0.70 0.60 -4.76
C TRP A 72 0.11 1.99 -4.45
N HIS A 73 -0.86 2.46 -5.23
CA HIS A 73 -1.56 3.72 -4.94
C HIS A 73 -2.29 3.67 -3.59
N VAL A 74 -3.01 2.58 -3.27
CA VAL A 74 -3.62 2.38 -1.94
C VAL A 74 -2.58 2.45 -0.82
N HIS A 75 -1.38 1.91 -1.04
CA HIS A 75 -0.30 2.02 -0.06
C HIS A 75 0.21 3.45 0.09
N GLY A 76 0.35 4.17 -1.03
CA GLY A 76 0.71 5.59 -1.05
C GLY A 76 -0.28 6.45 -0.29
N ASP A 77 -1.56 6.38 -0.65
CA ASP A 77 -2.64 7.11 0.01
C ASP A 77 -2.71 6.77 1.50
N PHE A 78 -2.45 5.52 1.87
CA PHE A 78 -2.38 5.11 3.27
C PHE A 78 -1.20 5.75 4.02
N PHE A 79 -0.03 5.86 3.40
CA PHE A 79 1.11 6.53 4.02
C PHE A 79 0.85 8.02 4.21
N GLU A 80 0.27 8.68 3.21
CA GLU A 80 -0.11 10.09 3.27
C GLU A 80 -1.20 10.34 4.32
N ALA A 81 -2.23 9.50 4.38
CA ALA A 81 -3.25 9.54 5.43
C ALA A 81 -2.67 9.35 6.83
N LEU A 82 -1.64 8.51 6.96
CA LEU A 82 -1.01 8.24 8.25
C LEU A 82 -0.09 9.39 8.68
N LEU A 83 0.69 9.96 7.77
CA LEU A 83 1.54 11.13 8.02
C LEU A 83 0.72 12.39 8.31
N SER A 84 -0.46 12.54 7.72
CA SER A 84 -1.36 13.65 8.03
C SER A 84 -2.05 13.54 9.39
N ILE A 85 -2.22 12.32 9.92
CA ILE A 85 -2.68 12.11 11.30
C ILE A 85 -1.55 12.32 12.30
N ASN A 86 -0.36 11.81 11.97
CA ASN A 86 0.80 11.86 12.84
C ASN A 86 2.08 12.06 12.01
N GLU A 87 2.59 13.28 12.07
CA GLU A 87 3.77 13.72 11.34
C GLU A 87 5.06 13.00 11.78
N ASP A 88 5.12 12.52 13.02
CA ASP A 88 6.28 11.80 13.59
C ASP A 88 6.30 10.31 13.23
N ALA A 89 5.34 9.86 12.43
CA ALA A 89 5.25 8.48 12.01
C ALA A 89 6.43 8.09 11.11
N VAL A 90 7.03 6.95 11.41
CA VAL A 90 8.15 6.41 10.62
C VAL A 90 7.71 5.09 9.99
N ILE A 91 7.53 5.09 8.68
CA ILE A 91 7.10 3.93 7.91
C ILE A 91 8.32 3.32 7.21
N LYS A 92 8.57 2.03 7.46
CA LYS A 92 9.58 1.24 6.74
C LYS A 92 8.90 0.26 5.79
N THR A 93 9.13 0.47 4.50
CA THR A 93 8.68 -0.43 3.45
C THR A 93 9.52 -1.71 3.42
N SER A 94 9.00 -2.77 2.80
CA SER A 94 9.77 -4.02 2.60
C SER A 94 10.97 -3.82 1.66
N GLY A 95 11.00 -2.71 0.92
CA GLY A 95 12.08 -2.35 -0.01
C GLY A 95 13.24 -1.59 0.61
N GLY A 96 13.25 -1.36 1.93
CA GLY A 96 14.29 -0.59 2.63
C GLY A 96 14.06 0.93 2.64
N ILE A 97 13.08 1.44 1.90
CA ILE A 97 12.72 2.86 1.91
C ILE A 97 12.03 3.18 3.23
N THR A 98 12.52 4.24 3.88
CA THR A 98 11.90 4.85 5.05
C THR A 98 11.16 6.10 4.60
N ILE A 99 9.90 6.23 5.02
CA ILE A 99 8.97 7.32 4.69
C ILE A 99 8.64 8.02 6.00
N ASN A 100 8.88 9.33 6.04
CA ASN A 100 8.57 10.24 7.15
C ASN A 100 8.23 11.64 6.59
N LYS A 101 7.93 12.61 7.46
CA LYS A 101 7.65 14.01 7.07
C LYS A 101 8.80 14.66 6.29
N ASP A 102 10.04 14.39 6.69
CA ASP A 102 11.24 15.03 6.12
C ASP A 102 11.68 14.40 4.78
N GLY A 103 11.12 13.25 4.40
CA GLY A 103 11.48 12.58 3.17
C GLY A 103 10.99 11.15 3.01
N GLY A 104 11.23 10.62 1.82
CA GLY A 104 10.77 9.30 1.42
C GLY A 104 9.38 9.37 0.81
N ASN A 105 9.34 9.42 -0.52
CA ASN A 105 8.12 9.12 -1.25
C ASN A 105 8.01 7.60 -1.45
N TRP A 106 6.81 7.08 -1.62
CA TRP A 106 6.59 5.73 -2.11
C TRP A 106 7.03 5.69 -3.59
N GLN A 107 8.33 5.51 -3.83
CA GLN A 107 8.86 5.49 -5.19
C GLN A 107 8.29 4.32 -5.97
N ASP A 108 8.00 4.60 -7.23
CA ASP A 108 7.62 3.56 -8.16
C ASP A 108 8.82 2.63 -8.43
N ARG A 109 8.57 1.33 -8.50
CA ARG A 109 9.63 0.33 -8.68
C ARG A 109 9.21 -0.70 -9.71
N ASN A 110 10.19 -1.12 -10.52
CA ASN A 110 10.00 -2.25 -11.40
C ASN A 110 9.82 -3.53 -10.55
N ILE A 111 8.63 -4.10 -10.61
CA ILE A 111 8.24 -5.40 -10.07
C ILE A 111 8.24 -6.49 -11.13
N GLY A 112 8.48 -6.12 -12.39
CA GLY A 112 8.62 -7.04 -13.50
C GLY A 112 10.04 -7.54 -13.69
N SER A 113 10.29 -8.13 -14.85
CA SER A 113 11.63 -8.57 -15.23
C SER A 113 12.40 -7.43 -15.89
N GLN A 114 13.70 -7.62 -16.11
CA GLN A 114 14.49 -6.68 -16.91
C GLN A 114 14.02 -6.65 -18.38
N PHE A 115 13.52 -7.76 -18.91
CA PHE A 115 13.04 -7.89 -20.28
C PHE A 115 11.59 -7.42 -20.48
N SER A 116 10.79 -7.44 -19.41
CA SER A 116 9.39 -7.00 -19.42
C SER A 116 9.14 -6.22 -18.12
N PRO A 117 9.53 -4.92 -18.10
CA PRO A 117 9.37 -4.10 -16.92
C PRO A 117 7.88 -3.88 -16.65
N LEU A 118 7.53 -3.95 -15.37
CA LEU A 118 6.22 -3.58 -14.87
C LEU A 118 6.45 -2.73 -13.65
N TYR A 119 5.98 -1.49 -13.67
CA TYR A 119 6.08 -0.63 -12.51
C TYR A 119 4.90 -0.86 -11.56
N PHE A 120 5.08 -0.52 -10.29
CA PHE A 120 4.04 -0.68 -9.27
C PHE A 120 2.82 0.21 -9.56
N SER A 121 3.05 1.43 -10.07
CA SER A 121 1.98 2.33 -10.52
C SER A 121 1.17 1.74 -11.67
N GLU A 122 1.85 1.10 -12.63
CA GLU A 122 1.23 0.45 -13.79
C GLU A 122 0.48 -0.84 -13.44
N ALA A 123 0.60 -1.34 -12.21
CA ALA A 123 0.00 -2.59 -11.76
C ALA A 123 -1.33 -2.39 -11.04
N CYS A 124 -2.09 -1.34 -11.37
CA CYS A 124 -3.50 -1.20 -11.00
C CYS A 124 -4.34 -0.59 -12.12
N GLU A 125 -5.66 -0.65 -11.94
CA GLU A 125 -6.67 0.05 -12.77
C GLU A 125 -7.13 1.35 -12.11
N CYS A 126 -6.44 1.76 -11.05
CA CYS A 126 -6.51 3.07 -10.45
C CYS A 126 -5.53 4.03 -11.16
#